data_AF-A0AAD7CAR8-F1
#
_entry.id   AF-A0AAD7CAR8-F1
#
_cell.length_a   1.000
_cell.length_b   1.000
_cell.length_c   1.000
_cell.angle_alpha   90.00
_cell.angle_beta   90.00
_cell.angle_gamma   90.00
#
_symmetry.space_group_name_H-M   'P 1'
#
loop_
_entity.id
_entity.type
_entity.pdbx_description
1 polymer ?
#
loop_
_entity_poly.entity_id
_entity_poly.type
_entity_poly.pdbx_seq_one_letter_code
_entity_poly.pdbx_strand_id
1 'polypeptide(L)'
;MRLSRFTSLISLALVAVAQDVSIADVEEAFVAANIPEDLHITFEPTALLEVSLPQATGSLITLKAGIQVPQNDTAGPPTFQVVGDVGQGPFVVAAVDPDAPTPQAPTVAQIRHFLGGNFNNEGGLLVNSTPAISEFLQPSPPAGSDAHRYVFLLFHQSAEFASQTLINGNTSIENFNISAFAAAVDLGNPIAGTFMFVAPPTS
;
A
#
# COMPACT_ATOMS: atom_id res chain seq x y z
N MET A 1 -10.48 19.59 57.29
CA MET A 1 -10.39 19.96 55.86
C MET A 1 -9.41 19.00 55.19
N ARG A 2 -9.88 17.88 54.61
CA ARG A 2 -9.04 16.89 53.90
C ARG A 2 -9.29 17.08 52.40
N LEU A 3 -8.27 17.54 51.66
CA LEU A 3 -8.30 17.54 50.20
C LEU A 3 -7.95 16.13 49.70
N SER A 4 -8.90 15.48 49.03
CA SER A 4 -8.64 14.28 48.24
C SER A 4 -8.00 14.70 46.91
N ARG A 5 -6.79 14.22 46.63
CA ARG A 5 -6.14 14.39 45.33
C ARG A 5 -6.65 13.29 44.41
N PHE A 6 -7.45 13.65 43.41
CA PHE A 6 -7.71 12.77 42.27
C PHE A 6 -6.49 12.82 41.34
N THR A 7 -5.66 11.79 41.39
CA THR A 7 -4.72 11.49 40.31
C THR A 7 -5.50 10.86 39.17
N SER A 8 -5.76 11.64 38.12
CA SER A 8 -6.24 11.12 36.85
C SER A 8 -5.10 10.33 36.20
N LEU A 9 -5.25 9.01 36.13
CA LEU A 9 -4.40 8.16 35.31
C LEU A 9 -4.91 8.29 33.88
N ILE A 10 -4.23 9.12 33.08
CA ILE A 10 -4.39 9.09 31.63
C ILE A 10 -3.66 7.84 31.16
N SER A 11 -4.41 6.77 30.91
CA SER A 11 -3.91 5.60 30.20
C SER A 11 -3.56 6.01 28.77
N LEU A 12 -2.27 6.16 28.49
CA LEU A 12 -1.76 6.27 27.13
C LEU A 12 -1.87 4.88 26.51
N ALA A 13 -2.97 4.60 25.81
CA ALA A 13 -3.05 3.44 24.95
C ALA A 13 -2.10 3.69 23.77
N LEU A 14 -0.89 3.13 23.83
CA LEU A 14 -0.08 2.94 22.62
C LEU A 14 -0.83 1.97 21.72
N VAL A 15 -1.49 2.47 20.68
CA VAL A 15 -1.84 1.63 19.54
C VAL A 15 -0.60 1.53 18.68
N ALA A 16 0.30 0.63 19.05
CA ALA A 16 1.37 0.15 18.19
C ALA A 16 1.21 -1.35 18.08
N VAL A 17 0.26 -1.80 17.26
CA VAL A 17 0.14 -3.23 16.89
C VAL A 17 -0.66 -3.36 15.60
N ALA A 18 0.06 -3.21 14.48
CA ALA A 18 -0.34 -3.73 13.19
C ALA A 18 0.91 -3.87 12.33
N GLN A 19 1.68 -4.93 12.56
CA GLN A 19 2.69 -5.43 11.63
C GLN A 19 2.20 -6.79 11.16
N ASP A 20 2.23 -7.02 9.85
CA ASP A 20 2.08 -8.36 9.30
C ASP A 20 3.32 -9.19 9.73
N VAL A 21 3.10 -10.40 10.23
CA VAL A 21 4.18 -11.30 10.73
C VAL A 21 4.13 -12.70 10.12
N SER A 22 3.14 -12.95 9.27
CA SER A 22 2.88 -14.24 8.64
C SER A 22 2.56 -14.03 7.16
N ILE A 23 3.38 -14.61 6.29
CA ILE A 23 3.17 -14.58 4.84
C ILE A 23 1.83 -15.24 4.49
N ALA A 24 1.52 -16.37 5.15
CA ALA A 24 0.28 -17.10 4.92
C ALA A 24 -0.95 -16.26 5.32
N ASP A 25 -0.88 -15.50 6.41
CA ASP A 25 -2.01 -14.66 6.85
C ASP A 25 -2.25 -13.51 5.87
N VAL A 26 -1.18 -12.94 5.31
CA VAL A 26 -1.27 -11.90 4.28
C VAL A 26 -1.84 -12.46 2.98
N GLU A 27 -1.36 -13.62 2.54
CA GLU A 27 -1.88 -14.32 1.37
C GLU A 27 -3.38 -14.65 1.53
N GLU A 28 -3.77 -15.20 2.68
CA GLU A 28 -5.18 -15.46 3.02
C GLU A 28 -6.00 -14.16 3.00
N ALA A 29 -5.48 -13.06 3.55
CA ALA A 29 -6.16 -11.76 3.51
C ALA A 29 -6.35 -11.23 2.09
N PHE A 30 -5.36 -11.41 1.20
CA PHE A 30 -5.47 -11.04 -0.21
C PHE A 30 -6.55 -11.86 -0.92
N VAL A 31 -6.57 -13.18 -0.70
CA VAL A 31 -7.59 -14.07 -1.26
C VAL A 31 -8.98 -13.73 -0.72
N ALA A 32 -9.12 -13.53 0.59
CA ALA A 32 -10.38 -13.19 1.24
C ALA A 32 -10.95 -11.85 0.74
N ALA A 33 -10.07 -10.91 0.38
CA ALA A 33 -10.44 -9.63 -0.20
C ALA A 33 -10.58 -9.66 -1.74
N ASN A 34 -10.49 -10.82 -2.40
CA ASN A 34 -10.57 -11.00 -3.86
C ASN A 34 -9.52 -10.19 -4.66
N ILE A 35 -8.40 -9.82 -4.04
CA ILE A 35 -7.39 -8.95 -4.67
C ILE A 35 -6.70 -9.62 -5.87
N PRO A 36 -6.26 -10.91 -5.81
CA PRO A 36 -5.59 -11.53 -6.95
C PRO A 36 -6.44 -11.56 -8.21
N GLU A 37 -7.74 -11.86 -8.07
CA GLU A 37 -8.69 -11.88 -9.17
C GLU A 37 -8.91 -10.47 -9.73
N ASP A 38 -9.26 -9.50 -8.89
CA ASP A 38 -9.59 -8.13 -9.33
C ASP A 38 -8.38 -7.38 -9.90
N LEU A 39 -7.16 -7.73 -9.48
CA LEU A 39 -5.93 -7.20 -10.05
C LEU A 39 -5.37 -8.03 -11.22
N HIS A 40 -5.95 -9.19 -11.50
CA HIS A 40 -5.48 -10.20 -12.45
C HIS A 40 -3.99 -10.58 -12.23
N ILE A 41 -3.59 -10.79 -10.98
CA ILE A 41 -2.22 -11.15 -10.59
C ILE A 41 -2.19 -12.56 -10.00
N THR A 42 -1.02 -13.23 -10.11
CA THR A 42 -0.70 -14.36 -9.24
C THR A 42 0.02 -13.82 -8.00
N PHE A 43 -0.54 -14.03 -6.82
CA PHE A 43 0.04 -13.54 -5.56
C PHE A 43 0.52 -14.73 -4.71
N GLU A 44 1.81 -15.00 -4.79
CA GLU A 44 2.50 -16.09 -4.06
C GLU A 44 3.66 -15.46 -3.29
N PRO A 45 3.37 -14.68 -2.22
CA PRO A 45 4.36 -13.85 -1.56
C PRO A 45 5.46 -14.70 -0.91
N THR A 46 6.71 -14.26 -1.06
CA THR A 46 7.89 -14.87 -0.40
C THR A 46 8.47 -13.98 0.69
N ALA A 47 7.94 -12.77 0.85
CA ALA A 47 8.32 -11.80 1.86
C ALA A 47 7.11 -10.97 2.30
N LEU A 48 7.28 -10.18 3.35
CA LEU A 48 6.29 -9.23 3.84
C LEU A 48 6.69 -7.81 3.44
N LEU A 49 5.71 -7.03 2.97
CA LEU A 49 5.85 -5.61 2.70
C LEU A 49 5.21 -4.84 3.85
N GLU A 50 6.01 -4.14 4.64
CA GLU A 50 5.48 -3.21 5.63
C GLU A 50 5.36 -1.82 5.00
N VAL A 51 4.16 -1.26 5.08
CA VAL A 51 3.86 0.11 4.65
C VAL A 51 3.53 0.92 5.88
N SER A 52 4.18 2.06 6.06
CA SER A 52 3.87 2.99 7.15
C SER A 52 3.46 4.35 6.62
N LEU A 53 2.33 4.87 7.12
CA LEU A 53 1.79 6.18 6.76
C LEU A 53 2.10 7.20 7.86
N PRO A 54 2.60 8.40 7.51
CA PRO A 54 2.78 9.48 8.48
C PRO A 54 1.43 10.04 8.94
N GLN A 55 1.34 10.35 10.23
CA GLN A 55 0.22 11.11 10.80
C GLN A 55 0.63 12.57 11.01
N ALA A 56 -0.32 13.50 10.83
CA ALA A 56 -0.10 14.91 11.12
C ALA A 56 0.24 15.15 12.61
N THR A 57 -0.33 14.34 13.50
CA THR A 57 -0.04 14.36 14.94
C THR A 57 -0.09 12.93 15.48
N GLY A 58 1.05 12.33 15.84
CA GLY A 58 1.07 11.01 16.45
C GLY A 58 2.19 10.10 15.95
N SER A 59 2.00 8.80 16.19
CA SER A 59 2.86 7.73 15.70
C SER A 59 2.47 7.35 14.26
N LEU A 60 3.42 6.77 13.51
CA LEU A 60 3.14 6.21 12.18
C LEU A 60 2.04 5.14 12.26
N ILE A 61 1.17 5.06 11.26
CA ILE A 61 0.30 3.91 11.06
C ILE A 61 1.07 2.89 10.24
N THR A 62 1.48 1.79 10.85
CA THR A 62 1.96 0.63 10.09
C THR A 62 0.75 -0.22 9.67
N LEU A 63 0.69 -0.57 8.39
CA LEU A 63 -0.41 -1.36 7.86
C LEU A 63 -0.27 -2.82 8.29
N LYS A 64 -1.42 -3.41 8.63
CA LYS A 64 -1.66 -4.85 8.62
C LYS A 64 -2.65 -5.13 7.49
N ALA A 65 -2.45 -6.19 6.73
CA ALA A 65 -3.33 -6.52 5.61
C ALA A 65 -4.82 -6.49 6.03
N GLY A 66 -5.61 -5.68 5.32
CA GLY A 66 -7.04 -5.50 5.58
C GLY A 66 -7.40 -4.52 6.69
N ILE A 67 -6.45 -3.76 7.24
CA ILE A 67 -6.73 -2.71 8.23
C ILE A 67 -7.62 -1.60 7.63
N GLN A 68 -8.58 -1.09 8.41
CA GLN A 68 -9.32 0.12 8.06
C GLN A 68 -8.55 1.36 8.54
N VAL A 69 -8.30 2.30 7.64
CA VAL A 69 -7.57 3.54 7.93
C VAL A 69 -8.47 4.74 7.63
N PRO A 70 -8.64 5.69 8.57
CA PRO A 70 -9.35 6.94 8.29
C PRO A 70 -8.68 7.71 7.15
N GLN A 71 -9.48 8.29 6.24
CA GLN A 71 -8.95 9.02 5.08
C GLN A 71 -7.99 10.17 5.46
N ASN A 72 -8.25 10.86 6.57
CA ASN A 72 -7.39 11.93 7.07
C ASN A 72 -5.99 11.44 7.50
N ASP A 73 -5.84 10.14 7.77
CA ASP A 73 -4.58 9.55 8.21
C ASP A 73 -3.79 8.90 7.05
N THR A 74 -4.21 9.12 5.79
CA THR A 74 -3.56 8.57 4.59
C THR A 74 -2.82 9.61 3.76
N ALA A 75 -2.50 10.78 4.31
CA ALA A 75 -1.89 11.89 3.55
C ALA A 75 -0.53 11.56 2.89
N GLY A 76 0.26 10.63 3.47
CA GLY A 76 1.52 10.19 2.90
C GLY A 76 2.65 11.25 2.92
N PRO A 77 3.78 10.99 2.23
CA PRO A 77 4.06 9.75 1.50
C PRO A 77 4.32 8.57 2.44
N PRO A 78 3.96 7.34 2.05
CA PRO A 78 4.29 6.15 2.81
C PRO A 78 5.80 5.87 2.84
N THR A 79 6.27 5.18 3.88
CA THR A 79 7.55 4.50 3.90
C THR A 79 7.36 3.00 3.72
N PHE A 80 8.36 2.36 3.12
CA PHE A 80 8.31 0.93 2.76
C PHE A 80 9.45 0.18 3.43
N GLN A 81 9.14 -0.96 4.04
CA GLN A 81 10.13 -1.92 4.52
C GLN A 81 9.78 -3.31 4.01
N VAL A 82 10.78 -4.16 3.90
CA VAL A 82 10.63 -5.56 3.50
C VAL A 82 11.19 -6.47 4.59
N VAL A 83 10.43 -7.51 4.93
CA VAL A 83 10.83 -8.54 5.88
C VAL A 83 10.88 -9.88 5.14
N GLY A 84 12.08 -10.43 5.00
CA GLY A 84 12.34 -11.67 4.26
C GLY A 84 13.69 -11.65 3.56
N ASP A 85 14.10 -12.79 3.00
CA ASP A 85 15.34 -12.91 2.22
C ASP A 85 15.07 -12.57 0.75
N VAL A 86 15.05 -11.28 0.43
CA VAL A 86 14.75 -10.75 -0.92
C VAL A 86 15.98 -10.21 -1.66
N GLY A 87 17.15 -10.25 -1.03
CA GLY A 87 18.36 -9.60 -1.55
C GLY A 87 18.34 -8.07 -1.46
N GLN A 88 19.26 -7.42 -2.19
CA GLN A 88 19.46 -5.96 -2.13
C GLN A 88 18.55 -5.17 -3.08
N GLY A 89 17.92 -5.81 -4.07
CA GLY A 89 17.14 -5.14 -5.12
C GLY A 89 17.93 -4.95 -6.43
N PRO A 90 17.50 -4.03 -7.31
CA PRO A 90 16.44 -3.05 -7.10
C PRO A 90 15.02 -3.64 -7.09
N PHE A 91 14.08 -2.92 -6.49
CA PHE A 91 12.67 -3.26 -6.40
C PHE A 91 11.77 -2.16 -6.98
N VAL A 92 10.55 -2.57 -7.34
CA VAL A 92 9.44 -1.68 -7.71
C VAL A 92 8.35 -1.79 -6.66
N VAL A 93 7.85 -0.66 -6.20
CA VAL A 93 6.64 -0.57 -5.37
C VAL A 93 5.52 0.08 -6.17
N ALA A 94 4.35 -0.55 -6.16
CA ALA A 94 3.14 -0.01 -6.76
C ALA A 94 2.02 0.05 -5.71
N ALA A 95 1.17 1.08 -5.79
CA ALA A 95 -0.09 1.15 -5.05
C ALA A 95 -1.25 1.30 -6.03
N VAL A 96 -2.29 0.48 -5.90
CA VAL A 96 -3.45 0.48 -6.81
C VAL A 96 -4.78 0.38 -6.05
N ASP A 97 -5.81 1.01 -6.60
CA ASP A 97 -7.21 0.93 -6.14
C ASP A 97 -8.06 0.21 -7.21
N PRO A 98 -8.50 -1.05 -6.96
CA PRO A 98 -9.36 -1.82 -7.87
C PRO A 98 -10.84 -1.43 -7.81
N ASP A 99 -11.22 -0.51 -6.92
CA ASP A 99 -12.60 -0.28 -6.53
C ASP A 99 -13.17 1.03 -7.10
N ALA A 100 -12.43 1.80 -7.90
CA ALA A 100 -12.91 3.11 -8.35
C ALA A 100 -13.90 3.06 -9.53
N PRO A 101 -15.02 3.83 -9.50
CA PRO A 101 -15.42 4.77 -8.45
C PRO A 101 -16.11 4.13 -7.23
N THR A 102 -16.64 2.91 -7.37
CA THR A 102 -17.22 2.12 -6.26
C THR A 102 -16.90 0.64 -6.46
N PRO A 103 -16.67 -0.15 -5.40
CA PRO A 103 -16.34 -1.57 -5.53
C PRO A 103 -17.36 -2.37 -6.37
N GLN A 104 -18.64 -1.97 -6.35
CA GLN A 104 -19.73 -2.64 -7.08
C GLN A 104 -19.77 -2.30 -8.58
N ALA A 105 -19.16 -1.19 -8.98
CA ALA A 105 -19.13 -0.72 -10.35
C ALA A 105 -17.80 0.00 -10.64
N PRO A 106 -16.67 -0.72 -10.67
CA PRO A 106 -15.33 -0.13 -10.73
C PRO A 106 -14.95 0.30 -12.16
N THR A 107 -15.70 1.23 -12.75
CA THR A 107 -15.60 1.60 -14.17
C THR A 107 -14.34 2.36 -14.58
N VAL A 108 -13.56 2.88 -13.63
CA VAL A 108 -12.27 3.54 -13.90
C VAL A 108 -11.10 2.84 -13.22
N ALA A 109 -11.35 1.68 -12.60
CA ALA A 109 -10.32 0.87 -11.98
C ALA A 109 -9.36 0.26 -13.03
N GLN A 110 -8.10 0.00 -12.67
CA GLN A 110 -7.49 0.33 -11.38
C GLN A 110 -7.03 1.79 -11.39
N ILE A 111 -7.12 2.49 -10.26
CA ILE A 111 -6.42 3.77 -10.10
C ILE A 111 -5.00 3.50 -9.63
N ARG A 112 -4.01 4.02 -10.35
CA ARG A 112 -2.61 4.01 -9.91
C ARG A 112 -2.39 5.10 -8.86
N HIS A 113 -2.22 4.69 -7.61
CA HIS A 113 -1.95 5.58 -6.48
C HIS A 113 -0.46 5.83 -6.23
N PHE A 114 0.41 4.91 -6.64
CA PHE A 114 1.86 5.08 -6.54
C PHE A 114 2.55 4.15 -7.53
N LEU A 115 3.67 4.59 -8.10
CA LEU A 115 4.58 3.74 -8.84
C LEU A 115 6.00 4.29 -8.72
N GLY A 116 6.88 3.55 -8.05
CA GLY A 116 8.28 3.92 -7.89
C GLY A 116 9.18 2.72 -8.07
N GLY A 117 10.34 2.95 -8.69
CA GLY A 117 11.40 1.96 -8.81
C GLY A 117 12.67 2.39 -8.10
N ASN A 118 13.74 1.66 -8.38
CA ASN A 118 15.08 1.88 -7.86
C ASN A 118 15.15 1.85 -6.33
N PHE A 119 14.23 1.11 -5.69
CA PHE A 119 14.29 0.83 -4.27
C PHE A 119 15.35 -0.22 -3.98
N ASN A 120 16.29 0.08 -3.09
CA ASN A 120 17.27 -0.87 -2.59
C ASN A 120 16.94 -1.21 -1.14
N ASN A 121 17.17 -2.46 -0.76
CA ASN A 121 16.98 -2.94 0.60
C ASN A 121 18.22 -2.61 1.45
N GLU A 122 18.06 -1.63 2.34
CA GLU A 122 19.07 -1.17 3.30
C GLU A 122 18.71 -1.66 4.71
N GLY A 123 18.94 -2.94 4.96
CA GLY A 123 18.68 -3.54 6.28
C GLY A 123 17.19 -3.63 6.64
N GLY A 124 16.34 -3.88 5.64
CA GLY A 124 14.89 -3.97 5.75
C GLY A 124 14.19 -2.73 5.21
N LEU A 125 14.81 -1.55 5.30
CA LEU A 125 14.25 -0.32 4.75
C LEU A 125 14.42 -0.28 3.23
N LEU A 126 13.35 0.01 2.49
CA LEU A 126 13.42 0.23 1.05
C LEU A 126 13.68 1.71 0.75
N VAL A 127 14.85 2.01 0.18
CA VAL A 127 15.29 3.37 -0.14
C VAL A 127 15.42 3.53 -1.65
N ASN A 128 14.66 4.45 -2.24
CA ASN A 128 14.73 4.75 -3.66
C ASN A 128 15.88 5.72 -3.99
N SER A 129 16.57 5.48 -5.10
CA SER A 129 17.61 6.39 -5.62
C SER A 129 17.09 7.36 -6.69
N THR A 130 15.82 7.27 -7.07
CA THR A 130 15.16 8.14 -8.04
C THR A 130 13.77 8.57 -7.55
N PRO A 131 13.23 9.72 -7.99
CA PRO A 131 11.83 10.08 -7.75
C PRO A 131 10.84 9.00 -8.22
N ALA A 132 9.63 9.01 -7.68
CA ALA A 132 8.58 8.10 -8.14
C ALA A 132 8.16 8.48 -9.57
N ILE A 133 7.74 7.49 -10.35
CA ILE A 133 7.14 7.69 -11.68
C ILE A 133 5.73 8.25 -11.52
N SER A 134 5.01 7.78 -10.50
CA SER A 134 3.75 8.34 -10.04
C SER A 134 3.86 8.55 -8.53
N GLU A 135 3.88 9.81 -8.12
CA GLU A 135 3.90 10.20 -6.71
C GLU A 135 2.64 9.71 -5.99
N PHE A 136 2.75 9.54 -4.67
CA PHE A 136 1.68 8.98 -3.87
C PHE A 136 0.43 9.89 -3.92
N LEU A 137 -0.66 9.35 -4.43
CA LEU A 137 -1.98 9.98 -4.43
C LEU A 137 -2.74 9.52 -3.18
N GLN A 138 -3.13 10.47 -2.34
CA GLN A 138 -3.92 10.16 -1.15
C GLN A 138 -5.25 9.47 -1.54
N PRO A 139 -5.63 8.37 -0.84
CA PRO A 139 -6.97 7.79 -0.91
C PRO A 139 -8.09 8.83 -0.85
N SER A 140 -9.01 8.76 -1.81
CA SER A 140 -10.16 9.68 -1.90
C SER A 140 -11.42 8.98 -2.43
N PRO A 141 -11.88 7.90 -1.76
CA PRO A 141 -13.09 7.20 -2.18
C PRO A 141 -14.28 8.17 -2.20
N PRO A 142 -15.15 8.15 -3.24
CA PRO A 142 -16.24 9.11 -3.38
C PRO A 142 -17.27 9.02 -2.26
N ALA A 143 -17.86 10.16 -1.87
CA ALA A 143 -18.94 10.17 -0.87
C ALA A 143 -20.09 9.23 -1.27
N GLY A 144 -20.50 8.38 -0.33
CA GLY A 144 -21.55 7.36 -0.55
C GLY A 144 -21.04 6.05 -1.17
N SER A 145 -19.75 5.94 -1.51
CA SER A 145 -19.11 4.65 -1.81
C SER A 145 -18.90 3.83 -0.55
N ASP A 146 -18.79 2.51 -0.71
CA ASP A 146 -18.23 1.64 0.31
C ASP A 146 -16.71 1.91 0.47
N ALA A 147 -16.05 1.24 1.41
CA ALA A 147 -14.60 1.36 1.55
C ALA A 147 -13.87 0.76 0.34
N HIS A 148 -12.88 1.48 -0.17
CA HIS A 148 -12.01 1.00 -1.25
C HIS A 148 -10.77 0.31 -0.68
N ARG A 149 -10.28 -0.69 -1.41
CA ARG A 149 -8.98 -1.34 -1.18
C ARG A 149 -7.88 -0.50 -1.79
N TYR A 150 -6.83 -0.24 -1.01
CA TYR A 150 -5.59 0.35 -1.49
C TYR A 150 -4.49 -0.67 -1.32
N VAL A 151 -4.12 -1.32 -2.44
CA VAL A 151 -3.24 -2.48 -2.47
C VAL A 151 -1.82 -2.04 -2.79
N PHE A 152 -0.88 -2.37 -1.92
CA PHE A 152 0.54 -2.14 -2.12
C PHE A 152 1.23 -3.44 -2.51
N LEU A 153 2.03 -3.40 -3.56
CA LEU A 153 2.73 -4.55 -4.13
C LEU A 153 4.22 -4.23 -4.28
N LEU A 154 5.06 -5.22 -3.98
CA LEU A 154 6.50 -5.19 -4.18
C LEU A 154 6.89 -6.20 -5.27
N PHE A 155 7.70 -5.76 -6.23
CA PHE A 155 8.26 -6.59 -7.30
C PHE A 155 9.78 -6.48 -7.32
N HIS A 156 10.47 -7.49 -7.84
CA HIS A 156 11.82 -7.30 -8.33
C HIS A 156 11.79 -6.37 -9.55
N GLN A 157 12.75 -5.45 -9.64
CA GLN A 157 12.87 -4.58 -10.80
C GLN A 157 13.68 -5.25 -11.91
N SER A 158 13.10 -5.30 -13.11
CA SER A 158 13.76 -5.75 -14.35
C SER A 158 14.50 -4.61 -15.07
N ALA A 159 15.31 -4.96 -16.07
CA ALA A 159 15.96 -3.97 -16.94
C ALA A 159 14.95 -3.25 -17.87
N GLU A 160 13.87 -3.95 -18.20
CA GLU A 160 12.75 -3.53 -19.03
C GLU A 160 11.96 -2.45 -18.31
N PHE A 161 11.68 -2.64 -17.01
CA PHE A 161 11.14 -1.58 -16.17
C PHE A 161 12.10 -0.38 -16.09
N ALA A 162 13.40 -0.60 -15.91
CA ALA A 162 14.36 0.50 -15.78
C ALA A 162 14.43 1.40 -17.02
N SER A 163 14.02 0.90 -18.20
CA SER A 163 13.98 1.64 -19.46
C SER A 163 12.57 1.91 -20.01
N GLN A 164 11.53 1.56 -19.24
CA GLN A 164 10.15 1.66 -19.69
C GLN A 164 9.74 3.13 -19.94
N THR A 165 8.86 3.33 -20.92
CA THR A 165 8.27 4.65 -21.25
C THR A 165 6.74 4.62 -21.28
N LEU A 166 6.13 3.49 -20.91
CA LEU A 166 4.68 3.25 -20.91
C LEU A 166 3.97 4.18 -19.91
N ILE A 167 4.56 4.32 -18.72
CA ILE A 167 4.06 5.18 -17.65
C ILE A 167 5.06 6.31 -17.39
N ASN A 168 4.55 7.53 -17.39
CA ASN A 168 5.28 8.73 -16.97
C ASN A 168 4.31 9.67 -16.21
N GLY A 169 4.80 10.84 -15.78
CA GLY A 169 4.02 11.80 -15.00
C GLY A 169 2.76 12.36 -15.68
N ASN A 170 2.61 12.19 -17.01
CA ASN A 170 1.44 12.61 -17.77
C ASN A 170 0.51 11.45 -18.14
N THR A 171 0.90 10.21 -17.88
CA THR A 171 0.05 9.04 -18.17
C THR A 171 -1.11 9.02 -17.18
N SER A 172 -2.34 8.85 -17.68
CA SER A 172 -3.53 8.74 -16.82
C SER A 172 -3.30 7.72 -15.70
N ILE A 173 -3.78 8.05 -14.51
CA ILE A 173 -3.81 7.13 -13.37
C ILE A 173 -5.01 6.18 -13.44
N GLU A 174 -6.06 6.55 -14.16
CA GLU A 174 -7.28 5.77 -14.34
C GLU A 174 -7.10 4.64 -15.35
N ASN A 175 -7.90 3.59 -15.21
CA ASN A 175 -7.87 2.39 -16.06
C ASN A 175 -6.47 1.78 -16.16
N PHE A 176 -5.67 1.93 -15.11
CA PHE A 176 -4.40 1.24 -14.99
C PHE A 176 -4.66 -0.26 -14.81
N ASN A 177 -3.73 -1.07 -15.28
CA ASN A 177 -3.78 -2.52 -15.13
C ASN A 177 -2.38 -2.99 -14.72
N ILE A 178 -2.23 -3.31 -13.43
CA ILE A 178 -0.93 -3.69 -12.87
C ILE A 178 -0.37 -4.96 -13.49
N SER A 179 -1.20 -5.97 -13.79
CA SER A 179 -0.70 -7.23 -14.35
C SER A 179 -0.25 -7.07 -15.79
N ALA A 180 -1.00 -6.33 -16.61
CA ALA A 180 -0.61 -6.00 -17.98
C ALA A 180 0.67 -5.14 -18.01
N PHE A 181 0.80 -4.16 -17.10
CA PHE A 181 2.01 -3.37 -16.97
C PHE A 181 3.21 -4.22 -16.54
N ALA A 182 3.06 -5.05 -15.50
CA ALA A 182 4.08 -5.96 -15.02
C ALA A 182 4.57 -6.92 -16.11
N ALA A 183 3.65 -7.47 -16.91
CA ALA A 183 4.01 -8.31 -18.05
C ALA A 183 4.75 -7.53 -19.16
N ALA A 184 4.32 -6.31 -19.47
CA ALA A 184 4.92 -5.49 -20.52
C ALA A 184 6.35 -5.02 -20.18
N VAL A 185 6.67 -4.94 -18.89
CA VAL A 185 7.98 -4.50 -18.39
C VAL A 185 8.70 -5.59 -17.61
N ASP A 186 8.31 -6.86 -17.78
CA ASP A 186 8.97 -8.05 -17.21
C ASP A 186 9.21 -8.02 -15.69
N LEU A 187 8.25 -7.52 -14.89
CA LEU A 187 8.36 -7.54 -13.42
C LEU A 187 8.10 -8.92 -12.82
N GLY A 188 7.45 -9.81 -13.56
CA GLY A 188 6.91 -11.07 -13.03
C GLY A 188 5.78 -10.84 -12.00
N ASN A 189 5.69 -11.74 -11.03
CA ASN A 189 4.68 -11.68 -9.97
C ASN A 189 5.16 -10.85 -8.78
N PRO A 190 4.25 -10.21 -8.03
CA PRO A 190 4.60 -9.55 -6.77
C PRO A 190 5.17 -10.56 -5.75
N ILE A 191 6.26 -10.18 -5.09
CA ILE A 191 6.96 -11.00 -4.08
C ILE A 191 6.51 -10.70 -2.64
N ALA A 192 5.83 -9.57 -2.44
CA ALA A 192 5.25 -9.16 -1.17
C ALA A 192 4.13 -8.14 -1.42
N GLY A 193 3.25 -7.99 -0.43
CA GLY A 193 2.19 -6.98 -0.49
C GLY A 193 1.53 -6.79 0.86
N THR A 194 0.78 -5.70 0.98
CA THR A 194 -0.17 -5.44 2.06
C THR A 194 -1.27 -4.53 1.50
N PHE A 195 -2.35 -4.32 2.24
CA PHE A 195 -3.43 -3.43 1.80
C PHE A 195 -4.20 -2.86 2.97
N MET A 196 -4.88 -1.75 2.72
CA MET A 196 -5.81 -1.13 3.67
C MET A 196 -7.15 -0.87 3.00
N PHE A 197 -8.19 -0.75 3.82
CA PHE A 197 -9.48 -0.20 3.45
C PHE A 197 -9.58 1.26 3.88
N VAL A 198 -10.07 2.13 3.01
CA VAL A 198 -10.39 3.52 3.35
C VAL A 198 -11.82 3.78 2.92
N ALA A 199 -12.65 4.23 3.86
CA ALA A 199 -14.02 4.65 3.60
C ALA A 199 -14.07 6.17 3.32
N PRO A 200 -15.09 6.64 2.60
CA PRO A 200 -15.35 8.08 2.49
C PRO A 200 -15.55 8.71 3.87
N PRO A 201 -15.21 10.00 4.05
CA PRO A 201 -15.42 10.67 5.31
C PRO A 201 -16.91 10.72 5.62
N THR A 202 -17.30 10.34 6.84
CA THR A 202 -18.68 10.49 7.29
C THR A 202 -18.99 11.97 7.44
N SER A 203 -20.00 12.46 6.72
CA SER A 203 -20.51 13.83 6.82
C SER A 203 -21.03 14.19 8.20
#